data_AF-A0A369VEF7-F1
#
_entry.id   AF-A0A369VEF7-F1
#
_cell.length_a   1.000
_cell.length_b   1.000
_cell.length_c   1.000
_cell.angle_alpha   90.00
_cell.angle_beta   90.00
_cell.angle_gamma   90.00
#
_symmetry.space_group_name_H-M   'P 1'
#
loop_
_entity.id
_entity.type
_entity.pdbx_description
1 polymer ?
#
loop_
_entity_poly.entity_id
_entity_poly.type
_entity_poly.pdbx_seq_one_letter_code
_entity_poly.pdbx_strand_id
1 'polypeptide(L)'
;MESRNRPHRTEAATTRSGTGTEPRWMPRPDGGRPDGRACAHTRTPFPEPAPLSEVCLPCAARGRHQIGLRHCLTCGHVGCSDSSPGAHASAHFEDSGHPVVRSLAPGEEWAWCYADQVYLDPSPGGRPAPAASLEPESVWDYPRPPALREDGRVVRVECAGHVVAETRQAVQVLETSHPPVFYVPPSDVATDLLRPAATAPTWCEWKGEATYWDVLVEDDRRSSAAWSYPAPAPGYERIAGFLAFYPGRMDCCTVGDQVVGAQRGDFYGGWITAEVRGPFKGAPGTGMW
;
A
#
# COMPACT_ATOMS: atom_id res chain seq x y z
N MET A 1 7.25 13.49 -49.87
CA MET A 1 5.87 13.16 -50.25
C MET A 1 5.90 11.76 -50.84
N GLU A 2 5.35 10.69 -50.29
CA GLU A 2 4.63 10.37 -49.06
C GLU A 2 4.71 8.82 -48.99
N SER A 3 5.24 8.29 -47.90
CA SER A 3 4.49 7.53 -46.89
C SER A 3 3.66 6.32 -47.40
N ARG A 4 4.20 5.15 -47.04
CA ARG A 4 3.59 3.90 -46.55
C ARG A 4 2.05 3.89 -46.39
N ASN A 5 1.43 2.78 -46.78
CA ASN A 5 0.43 2.15 -45.90
C ASN A 5 0.29 0.63 -46.13
N ARG A 6 0.69 -0.17 -45.13
CA ARG A 6 0.37 -1.60 -45.00
C ARG A 6 -0.39 -1.74 -43.68
N PRO A 7 -1.61 -2.31 -43.63
CA PRO A 7 -2.40 -2.30 -42.41
C PRO A 7 -1.77 -3.20 -41.35
N HIS A 8 -1.47 -2.62 -40.19
CA HIS A 8 -1.11 -3.35 -38.98
C HIS A 8 -2.34 -4.12 -38.49
N ARG A 9 -2.20 -5.44 -38.43
CA ARG A 9 -3.11 -6.35 -37.76
C ARG A 9 -2.85 -6.21 -36.27
N THR A 10 -3.71 -5.48 -35.56
CA THR A 10 -3.64 -5.37 -34.09
C THR A 10 -4.08 -6.69 -33.49
N GLU A 11 -3.13 -7.48 -32.98
CA GLU A 11 -3.42 -8.62 -32.13
C GLU A 11 -4.05 -8.10 -30.83
N ALA A 12 -5.25 -8.59 -30.53
CA ALA A 12 -5.93 -8.32 -29.28
C ALA A 12 -5.07 -8.88 -28.13
N ALA A 13 -4.53 -7.98 -27.30
CA ALA A 13 -3.89 -8.35 -26.05
C ALA A 13 -4.98 -8.83 -25.09
N THR A 14 -5.09 -10.15 -24.97
CA THR A 14 -5.92 -10.83 -23.97
C THR A 14 -5.44 -10.40 -22.58
N THR A 15 -6.18 -9.51 -21.94
CA THR A 15 -6.05 -9.18 -20.51
C THR A 15 -6.23 -10.44 -19.68
N ARG A 16 -5.14 -10.92 -19.07
CA ARG A 16 -5.20 -12.00 -18.06
C ARG A 16 -5.57 -11.37 -16.72
N SER A 17 -6.84 -11.48 -16.36
CA SER A 17 -7.30 -11.29 -14.97
C SER A 17 -6.72 -12.42 -14.11
N GLY A 18 -5.65 -12.14 -13.37
CA GLY A 18 -5.04 -13.09 -12.44
C GLY A 18 -5.82 -13.12 -11.13
N THR A 19 -6.67 -14.12 -10.94
CA THR A 19 -7.00 -14.63 -9.60
C THR A 19 -5.70 -15.04 -8.93
N GLY A 20 -5.45 -14.63 -7.67
CA GLY A 20 -4.20 -14.87 -6.93
C GLY A 20 -3.87 -16.35 -6.69
N THR A 21 -3.45 -17.05 -7.74
CA THR A 21 -3.32 -18.52 -7.79
C THR A 21 -1.84 -18.97 -7.74
N GLU A 22 -0.90 -18.04 -7.97
CA GLU A 22 0.52 -18.34 -8.06
C GLU A 22 1.19 -18.37 -6.67
N PRO A 23 2.09 -19.33 -6.41
CA PRO A 23 2.86 -19.38 -5.16
C PRO A 23 3.79 -18.16 -5.05
N ARG A 24 3.78 -17.51 -3.89
CA ARG A 24 4.63 -16.34 -3.60
C ARG A 24 6.03 -16.71 -3.12
N TRP A 25 6.14 -17.94 -2.64
CA TRP A 25 7.36 -18.52 -2.13
C TRP A 25 7.65 -19.83 -2.86
N MET A 26 8.92 -20.15 -3.03
CA MET A 26 9.36 -21.44 -3.55
C MET A 26 10.26 -22.10 -2.52
N PRO A 27 10.16 -23.43 -2.32
CA PRO A 27 11.14 -24.14 -1.52
C PRO A 27 12.55 -23.87 -2.03
N ARG A 28 13.43 -23.46 -1.12
CA ARG A 28 14.83 -23.23 -1.44
C ARG A 28 15.47 -24.57 -1.83
N PRO A 29 16.22 -24.63 -2.95
CA PRO A 29 17.01 -25.80 -3.32
C PRO A 29 17.95 -26.21 -2.18
N ASP A 30 18.05 -27.51 -1.93
CA ASP A 30 19.05 -28.08 -1.02
C ASP A 30 20.06 -28.92 -1.81
N GLY A 31 21.24 -29.17 -1.23
CA GLY A 31 22.37 -29.82 -1.92
C GLY A 31 22.09 -31.23 -2.49
N GLY A 32 20.90 -31.79 -2.29
CA GLY A 32 20.43 -33.03 -2.92
C GLY A 32 19.13 -32.90 -3.72
N ARG A 33 18.45 -31.74 -3.74
CA ARG A 33 17.18 -31.51 -4.43
C ARG A 33 17.15 -30.13 -5.09
N PRO A 34 17.23 -30.07 -6.44
CA PRO A 34 17.24 -28.80 -7.16
C PRO A 34 15.94 -28.00 -7.00
N ASP A 35 14.82 -28.65 -6.68
CA ASP A 35 13.52 -27.99 -6.42
C ASP A 35 13.24 -27.78 -4.91
N GLY A 36 14.20 -28.11 -4.04
CA GLY A 36 14.02 -28.10 -2.59
C GLY A 36 13.09 -29.20 -2.06
N ARG A 37 12.82 -29.17 -0.75
CA ARG A 37 11.80 -30.04 -0.13
C ARG A 37 10.41 -29.41 -0.32
N ALA A 38 9.46 -30.18 -0.84
CA ALA A 38 8.10 -29.72 -1.07
C ALA A 38 7.46 -29.10 0.19
N CYS A 39 6.72 -28.01 0.00
CA CYS A 39 6.04 -27.25 1.04
C CYS A 39 4.68 -26.79 0.52
N ALA A 40 3.61 -27.07 1.27
CA ALA A 40 2.26 -26.62 0.90
C ALA A 40 2.01 -25.14 1.23
N HIS A 41 2.85 -24.56 2.11
CA HIS A 41 2.71 -23.22 2.66
C HIS A 41 3.39 -22.13 1.80
N THR A 42 3.42 -22.33 0.48
CA THR A 42 4.05 -21.40 -0.48
C THR A 42 3.15 -20.23 -0.89
N ARG A 43 1.90 -20.25 -0.43
CA ARG A 43 0.89 -19.22 -0.69
C ARG A 43 0.57 -18.51 0.62
N THR A 44 1.07 -17.28 0.76
CA THR A 44 0.77 -16.41 1.91
C THR A 44 -0.20 -15.30 1.50
N PRO A 45 -0.96 -14.72 2.45
CA PRO A 45 -1.84 -13.58 2.23
C PRO A 45 -1.18 -12.44 1.43
N PHE A 46 -2.02 -11.73 0.66
CA PHE A 46 -1.63 -10.51 -0.04
C PHE A 46 -2.70 -9.41 0.14
N PRO A 47 -2.30 -8.17 0.49
CA PRO A 47 -0.93 -7.75 0.78
C PRO A 47 -0.33 -8.53 1.97
N GLU A 48 1.01 -8.60 2.03
CA GLU A 48 1.66 -9.17 3.21
C GLU A 48 1.18 -8.39 4.45
N PRO A 49 0.74 -9.06 5.53
CA PRO A 49 0.29 -8.35 6.72
C PRO A 49 1.40 -7.43 7.24
N ALA A 50 1.06 -6.22 7.66
CA ALA A 50 2.07 -5.32 8.23
C ALA A 50 2.64 -5.91 9.54
N PRO A 51 3.94 -5.70 9.82
CA PRO A 51 4.50 -6.12 11.10
C PRO A 51 3.81 -5.36 12.24
N LEU A 52 3.28 -6.10 13.22
CA LEU A 52 2.59 -5.53 14.39
C LEU A 52 3.54 -4.79 15.34
N SER A 53 4.85 -4.95 15.15
CA SER A 53 5.89 -4.26 15.90
C SER A 53 7.19 -4.25 15.11
N GLU A 54 8.05 -3.25 15.34
CA GLU A 54 9.42 -3.24 14.82
C GLU A 54 10.37 -4.12 15.65
N VAL A 55 9.91 -4.63 16.80
CA VAL A 55 10.71 -5.43 17.74
C VAL A 55 9.93 -6.65 18.23
N CYS A 56 10.64 -7.64 18.77
CA CYS A 56 10.03 -8.71 19.54
C CYS A 56 9.60 -8.17 20.92
N LEU A 57 8.31 -7.85 21.06
CA LEU A 57 7.74 -7.27 22.29
C LEU A 57 8.07 -8.07 23.56
N PRO A 58 7.99 -9.42 23.58
CA PRO A 58 8.35 -10.19 24.78
C PRO A 58 9.83 -10.09 25.19
N CYS A 59 10.74 -9.85 24.25
CA CYS A 59 12.16 -9.58 24.53
C CYS A 59 12.37 -8.14 24.99
N ALA A 60 11.76 -7.17 24.30
CA ALA A 60 11.83 -5.75 24.66
C ALA A 60 11.33 -5.51 26.09
N ALA A 61 10.20 -6.10 26.47
CA ALA A 61 9.62 -6.01 27.81
C ALA A 61 10.55 -6.54 28.92
N ARG A 62 11.54 -7.38 28.56
CA ARG A 62 12.50 -7.98 29.49
C ARG A 62 13.92 -7.42 29.32
N GLY A 63 14.08 -6.36 28.52
CA GLY A 63 15.39 -5.75 28.24
C GLY A 63 16.38 -6.71 27.58
N ARG A 64 15.91 -7.73 26.85
CA ARG A 64 16.78 -8.74 26.22
C ARG A 64 17.19 -8.32 24.81
N HIS A 65 18.44 -8.62 24.47
CA HIS A 65 18.93 -8.53 23.10
C HIS A 65 18.18 -9.51 22.18
N GLN A 66 17.89 -9.07 20.96
CA GLN A 66 17.04 -9.78 20.01
C GLN A 66 17.88 -10.09 18.77
N ILE A 67 18.03 -11.37 18.44
CA ILE A 67 18.83 -11.80 17.29
C ILE A 67 17.88 -12.31 16.21
N GLY A 68 17.96 -11.70 15.02
CA GLY A 68 17.21 -12.11 13.84
C GLY A 68 15.70 -12.04 14.06
N LEU A 69 15.08 -10.91 13.76
CA LEU A 69 13.62 -10.80 13.85
C LEU A 69 12.93 -11.59 12.73
N ARG A 70 11.77 -12.13 13.07
CA ARG A 70 10.94 -12.96 12.20
C ARG A 70 9.53 -12.38 12.17
N HIS A 71 9.02 -12.22 10.96
CA HIS A 71 7.71 -11.64 10.70
C HIS A 71 6.76 -12.72 10.19
N CYS A 72 5.67 -12.97 10.93
CA CYS A 72 4.65 -13.95 10.57
C CYS A 72 3.83 -13.48 9.38
N LEU A 73 3.90 -14.23 8.28
CA LEU A 73 3.23 -13.90 7.02
C LEU A 73 1.72 -14.16 7.04
N THR A 74 1.18 -14.70 8.14
CA THR A 74 -0.27 -14.92 8.32
C THR A 74 -0.95 -13.77 9.07
N CYS A 75 -0.30 -13.20 10.08
CA CYS A 75 -0.95 -12.23 10.99
C CYS A 75 -0.12 -11.00 11.37
N GLY A 76 1.12 -10.88 10.89
CA GLY A 76 1.96 -9.72 11.20
C GLY A 76 2.78 -9.81 12.49
N HIS A 77 2.66 -10.88 13.28
CA HIS A 77 3.43 -11.02 14.53
C HIS A 77 4.94 -10.93 14.29
N VAL A 78 5.67 -10.23 15.17
CA VAL A 78 7.13 -10.14 15.14
C VAL A 78 7.75 -10.81 16.36
N GLY A 79 8.49 -11.90 16.10
CA GLY A 79 9.20 -12.70 17.09
C GLY A 79 10.71 -12.69 16.88
N CYS A 80 11.48 -12.99 17.92
CA CYS A 80 12.91 -13.25 17.78
C CYS A 80 13.15 -14.68 17.26
N SER A 81 14.27 -14.89 16.55
CA SER A 81 14.64 -16.20 16.01
C SER A 81 14.90 -17.23 17.11
N ASP A 82 15.00 -18.49 16.69
CA ASP A 82 15.26 -19.63 17.56
C ASP A 82 16.68 -19.60 18.17
N SER A 83 17.57 -18.78 17.61
CA SER A 83 18.89 -18.52 18.19
C SER A 83 18.84 -17.51 19.35
N SER A 84 17.70 -16.85 19.59
CA SER A 84 17.49 -16.00 20.76
C SER A 84 16.94 -16.82 21.94
N PRO A 85 17.30 -16.52 23.20
CA PRO A 85 16.88 -17.29 24.39
C PRO A 85 15.36 -17.44 24.64
N GLY A 86 14.52 -16.76 23.86
CA GLY A 86 13.06 -16.86 23.96
C GLY A 86 12.37 -17.57 22.79
N ALA A 87 13.07 -17.79 21.66
CA ALA A 87 12.53 -18.42 20.45
C ALA A 87 11.08 -18.01 20.11
N HIS A 88 10.74 -16.72 20.27
CA HIS A 88 9.34 -16.30 20.29
C HIS A 88 8.64 -16.47 18.93
N ALA A 89 9.38 -16.54 17.82
CA ALA A 89 8.82 -16.88 16.53
C ALA A 89 8.35 -18.35 16.47
N SER A 90 9.14 -19.30 17.00
CA SER A 90 8.72 -20.70 17.14
C SER A 90 7.54 -20.85 18.10
N ALA A 91 7.61 -20.20 19.27
CA ALA A 91 6.52 -20.25 20.25
C ALA A 91 5.21 -19.69 19.67
N HIS A 92 5.28 -18.62 18.86
CA HIS A 92 4.14 -18.09 18.13
C HIS A 92 3.56 -19.11 17.15
N PHE A 93 4.39 -19.85 16.41
CA PHE A 93 3.92 -20.92 15.53
C PHE A 93 3.22 -22.04 16.30
N GLU A 94 3.80 -22.50 17.41
CA GLU A 94 3.20 -23.57 18.24
C GLU A 94 1.82 -23.19 18.79
N ASP A 95 1.64 -21.91 19.17
CA ASP A 95 0.39 -21.40 19.74
C ASP A 95 -0.68 -21.12 18.67
N SER A 96 -0.29 -20.51 17.55
CA SER A 96 -1.23 -20.03 16.51
C SER A 96 -1.41 -20.98 15.34
N GLY A 97 -0.48 -21.91 15.13
CA GLY A 97 -0.39 -22.72 13.92
C GLY A 97 0.04 -21.95 12.67
N HIS A 98 0.46 -20.68 12.78
CA HIS A 98 0.85 -19.87 11.62
C HIS A 98 2.22 -20.31 11.05
N PRO A 99 2.25 -20.97 9.88
CA PRO A 99 3.38 -21.84 9.55
C PRO A 99 4.60 -21.11 8.98
N VAL A 100 4.43 -19.90 8.44
CA VAL A 100 5.49 -19.21 7.68
C VAL A 100 5.85 -17.88 8.29
N VAL A 101 7.15 -17.68 8.50
CA VAL A 101 7.75 -16.39 8.90
C VAL A 101 8.81 -15.96 7.89
N ARG A 102 8.95 -14.66 7.62
CA ARG A 102 10.08 -14.13 6.85
C ARG A 102 11.12 -13.47 7.75
N SER A 103 12.35 -13.38 7.25
CA SER A 103 13.39 -12.57 7.90
C SER A 103 13.04 -11.07 7.80
N LEU A 104 13.31 -10.34 8.89
CA LEU A 104 13.34 -8.88 8.91
C LEU A 104 14.77 -8.33 8.90
N ALA A 105 15.79 -9.19 8.81
CA ALA A 105 17.16 -8.73 8.75
C ALA A 105 17.42 -7.96 7.43
N PRO A 106 18.14 -6.82 7.46
CA PRO A 106 18.43 -6.07 6.25
C PRO A 106 19.13 -6.92 5.19
N GLY A 107 18.59 -6.94 3.97
CA GLY A 107 19.14 -7.71 2.85
C GLY A 107 18.81 -9.21 2.85
N GLU A 108 18.10 -9.71 3.86
CA GLU A 108 17.59 -11.09 3.87
C GLU A 108 16.13 -11.14 3.40
N GLU A 109 15.88 -11.85 2.30
CA GLU A 109 14.54 -11.94 1.69
C GLU A 109 13.87 -13.30 1.87
N TRP A 110 14.46 -14.18 2.66
CA TRP A 110 14.01 -15.56 2.80
C TRP A 110 12.89 -15.72 3.83
N ALA A 111 12.11 -16.78 3.66
CA ALA A 111 11.14 -17.25 4.64
C ALA A 111 11.45 -18.66 5.15
N TRP A 112 10.88 -18.99 6.30
CA TRP A 112 10.99 -20.28 6.94
C TRP A 112 9.59 -20.81 7.21
N CYS A 113 9.34 -22.03 6.77
CA CYS A 113 8.14 -22.78 7.12
C CYS A 113 8.44 -23.68 8.31
N TYR A 114 7.85 -23.39 9.47
CA TYR A 114 8.01 -24.21 10.67
C TYR A 114 7.38 -25.59 10.51
N ALA A 115 6.22 -25.68 9.87
CA ALA A 115 5.48 -26.92 9.68
C ALA A 115 6.26 -27.95 8.82
N ASP A 116 6.85 -27.49 7.72
CA ASP A 116 7.58 -28.35 6.77
C ASP A 116 9.10 -28.36 7.00
N GLN A 117 9.59 -27.50 7.91
CA GLN A 117 11.00 -27.28 8.22
C GLN A 117 11.85 -27.00 6.97
N VAL A 118 11.41 -26.03 6.16
CA VAL A 118 12.10 -25.64 4.93
C VAL A 118 12.34 -24.14 4.86
N TYR A 119 13.49 -23.79 4.28
CA TYR A 119 13.71 -22.44 3.76
C TYR A 119 12.91 -22.25 2.48
N LEU A 120 12.37 -21.06 2.34
CA LEU A 120 11.65 -20.61 1.17
C LEU A 120 12.34 -19.36 0.62
N ASP A 121 12.51 -19.31 -0.68
CA ASP A 121 12.94 -18.13 -1.42
C ASP A 121 11.73 -17.43 -2.03
N PRO A 122 11.78 -16.10 -2.23
CA PRO A 122 10.71 -15.39 -2.91
C PRO A 122 10.56 -15.92 -4.34
N SER A 123 9.33 -16.25 -4.74
CA SER A 123 9.04 -16.63 -6.12
C SER A 123 9.41 -15.47 -7.06
N PRO A 124 9.96 -15.74 -8.26
CA PRO A 124 10.26 -14.69 -9.24
C PRO A 124 9.06 -13.78 -9.60
N GLY A 125 7.83 -14.29 -9.47
CA GLY A 125 6.56 -13.54 -9.60
C GLY A 125 5.87 -13.17 -8.27
N GLY A 126 6.42 -13.61 -7.14
CA GLY A 126 5.97 -13.24 -5.79
C GLY A 126 6.67 -11.98 -5.25
N ARG A 127 7.73 -11.54 -5.93
CA ARG A 127 8.37 -10.24 -5.71
C ARG A 127 7.32 -9.14 -5.96
N PRO A 128 6.99 -8.28 -4.99
CA PRO A 128 6.59 -6.93 -5.34
C PRO A 128 7.68 -6.43 -6.29
N ALA A 129 7.35 -5.99 -7.50
CA ALA A 129 8.39 -5.42 -8.35
C ALA A 129 9.10 -4.36 -7.48
N PRO A 130 10.44 -4.36 -7.30
CA PRO A 130 11.08 -3.33 -6.50
C PRO A 130 10.54 -2.02 -7.04
N ALA A 131 9.77 -1.29 -6.21
CA ALA A 131 8.91 -0.20 -6.64
C ALA A 131 9.67 0.62 -7.65
N ALA A 132 9.32 0.46 -8.94
CA ALA A 132 10.22 0.61 -10.08
C ALA A 132 11.17 1.79 -9.85
N SER A 133 12.38 1.53 -9.32
CA SER A 133 13.27 2.51 -8.67
C SER A 133 12.86 3.95 -8.95
N LEU A 134 11.84 4.42 -8.23
CA LEU A 134 11.25 5.72 -8.51
C LEU A 134 12.26 6.71 -7.95
N GLU A 135 12.82 7.53 -8.83
CA GLU A 135 13.72 8.60 -8.44
C GLU A 135 13.06 9.38 -7.30
N PRO A 136 13.73 9.53 -6.14
CA PRO A 136 13.15 10.24 -5.01
C PRO A 136 12.72 11.64 -5.43
N GLU A 137 11.49 12.03 -5.07
CA GLU A 137 10.96 13.37 -5.35
C GLU A 137 10.67 14.11 -4.05
N SER A 138 11.07 15.38 -3.97
CA SER A 138 10.79 16.24 -2.82
C SER A 138 9.45 16.93 -3.00
N VAL A 139 8.63 16.95 -1.94
CA VAL A 139 7.37 17.72 -1.94
C VAL A 139 7.60 19.23 -2.10
N TRP A 140 8.83 19.70 -1.89
CA TRP A 140 9.20 21.11 -2.06
C TRP A 140 9.47 21.49 -3.52
N ASP A 141 9.67 20.51 -4.39
CA ASP A 141 9.86 20.72 -5.83
C ASP A 141 8.52 20.75 -6.58
N TYR A 142 7.41 20.37 -5.92
CA TYR A 142 6.08 20.46 -6.50
C TYR A 142 5.65 21.92 -6.68
N PRO A 143 4.93 22.24 -7.77
CA PRO A 143 4.58 23.61 -8.08
C PRO A 143 3.42 24.14 -7.23
N ARG A 144 3.28 25.47 -7.26
CA ARG A 144 2.08 26.21 -6.88
C ARG A 144 1.79 27.19 -8.03
N PRO A 145 0.65 27.11 -8.74
CA PRO A 145 -0.51 26.24 -8.50
C PRO A 145 -0.20 24.73 -8.57
N PRO A 146 -0.96 23.87 -7.87
CA PRO A 146 -0.77 22.42 -7.90
C PRO A 146 -0.80 21.84 -9.31
N ALA A 147 0.07 20.87 -9.60
CA ALA A 147 0.09 20.16 -10.87
C ALA A 147 -0.71 18.86 -10.80
N LEU A 148 -1.28 18.47 -11.94
CA LEU A 148 -1.90 17.17 -12.14
C LEU A 148 -0.95 16.23 -12.87
N ARG A 149 -0.82 14.99 -12.38
CA ARG A 149 -0.01 13.94 -13.02
C ARG A 149 -0.80 12.63 -13.03
N GLU A 150 -0.98 12.04 -14.20
CA GLU A 150 -1.62 10.72 -14.31
C GLU A 150 -0.70 9.63 -13.75
N ASP A 151 -1.28 8.64 -13.05
CA ASP A 151 -0.56 7.49 -12.52
C ASP A 151 -1.27 6.19 -12.89
N GLY A 152 -0.56 5.34 -13.62
CA GLY A 152 -1.05 4.04 -14.08
C GLY A 152 -0.88 2.89 -13.07
N ARG A 153 -0.22 3.15 -11.93
CA ARG A 153 -0.12 2.17 -10.84
C ARG A 153 -1.51 1.89 -10.27
N VAL A 154 -1.69 0.70 -9.73
CA VAL A 154 -2.94 0.33 -9.05
C VAL A 154 -3.05 1.12 -7.76
N VAL A 155 -4.01 2.03 -7.68
CA VAL A 155 -4.36 2.72 -6.43
C VAL A 155 -5.54 1.99 -5.80
N ARG A 156 -5.40 1.56 -4.55
CA ARG A 156 -6.43 0.81 -3.84
C ARG A 156 -6.67 1.38 -2.45
N VAL A 157 -7.94 1.42 -2.04
CA VAL A 157 -8.41 1.89 -0.73
C VAL A 157 -9.28 0.80 -0.10
N GLU A 158 -8.95 0.41 1.12
CA GLU A 158 -9.68 -0.60 1.88
C GLU A 158 -10.19 -0.05 3.22
N CYS A 159 -11.40 -0.47 3.59
CA CYS A 159 -12.05 -0.15 4.86
C CYS A 159 -12.91 -1.33 5.30
N ALA A 160 -12.77 -1.74 6.57
CA ALA A 160 -13.46 -2.86 7.20
C ALA A 160 -13.48 -4.12 6.32
N GLY A 161 -12.32 -4.50 5.77
CA GLY A 161 -12.15 -5.68 4.92
C GLY A 161 -12.73 -5.56 3.50
N HIS A 162 -13.30 -4.42 3.12
CA HIS A 162 -13.89 -4.16 1.81
C HIS A 162 -13.03 -3.21 0.98
N VAL A 163 -13.00 -3.44 -0.34
CA VAL A 163 -12.38 -2.52 -1.30
C VAL A 163 -13.35 -1.39 -1.59
N VAL A 164 -13.03 -0.19 -1.11
CA VAL A 164 -13.84 1.02 -1.32
C VAL A 164 -13.51 1.64 -2.68
N ALA A 165 -12.26 1.55 -3.11
CA ALA A 165 -11.82 2.05 -4.41
C ALA A 165 -10.63 1.23 -4.94
N GLU A 166 -10.60 0.96 -6.25
CA GLU A 166 -9.44 0.38 -6.94
C GLU A 166 -9.37 0.87 -8.39
N THR A 167 -8.27 1.53 -8.77
CA THR A 167 -8.12 2.09 -10.12
C THR A 167 -6.70 1.96 -10.68
N ARG A 168 -6.58 1.99 -12.00
CA ARG A 168 -5.31 2.27 -12.74
C ARG A 168 -5.35 3.61 -13.48
N GLN A 169 -6.36 4.43 -13.21
CA GLN A 169 -6.60 5.71 -13.87
C GLN A 169 -6.55 6.86 -12.85
N ALA A 170 -5.74 6.70 -11.81
CA ALA A 170 -5.62 7.71 -10.78
C ALA A 170 -4.93 8.97 -11.31
N VAL A 171 -5.33 10.11 -10.76
CA VAL A 171 -4.69 11.40 -11.02
C VAL A 171 -4.09 11.90 -9.72
N GLN A 172 -2.77 12.09 -9.69
CA GLN A 172 -2.06 12.73 -8.59
C GLN A 172 -2.24 14.24 -8.66
N VAL A 173 -2.55 14.86 -7.53
CA VAL A 173 -2.38 16.30 -7.30
C VAL A 173 -1.09 16.50 -6.54
N LEU A 174 -0.15 17.24 -7.15
CA LEU A 174 1.16 17.57 -6.61
C LEU A 174 1.16 19.03 -6.14
N GLU A 175 1.34 19.25 -4.84
CA GLU A 175 1.25 20.58 -4.25
C GLU A 175 2.42 20.81 -3.28
N THR A 176 3.12 21.94 -3.40
CA THR A 176 4.30 22.26 -2.59
C THR A 176 4.07 21.96 -1.11
N SER A 177 5.04 21.30 -0.46
CA SER A 177 5.06 20.90 0.97
C SER A 177 4.10 19.77 1.40
N HIS A 178 3.31 19.21 0.48
CA HIS A 178 2.37 18.12 0.75
C HIS A 178 2.73 16.89 -0.08
N PRO A 179 2.70 15.67 0.50
CA PRO A 179 2.70 14.45 -0.29
C PRO A 179 1.57 14.44 -1.33
N PRO A 180 1.73 13.75 -2.46
CA PRO A 180 0.70 13.67 -3.49
C PRO A 180 -0.65 13.20 -2.94
N VAL A 181 -1.72 13.72 -3.51
CA VAL A 181 -3.08 13.19 -3.27
C VAL A 181 -3.53 12.45 -4.52
N PHE A 182 -4.01 11.22 -4.37
CA PHE A 182 -4.54 10.43 -5.47
C PHE A 182 -6.07 10.59 -5.57
N TYR A 183 -6.52 11.02 -6.76
CA TYR A 183 -7.92 11.13 -7.13
C TYR A 183 -8.32 9.94 -8.01
N VAL A 184 -9.40 9.27 -7.63
CA VAL A 184 -9.93 8.07 -8.25
C VAL A 184 -11.23 8.41 -9.01
N PRO A 185 -11.41 7.94 -10.27
CA PRO A 185 -12.64 8.17 -10.99
C PRO A 185 -13.84 7.48 -10.29
N PRO A 186 -15.04 8.07 -10.28
CA PRO A 186 -16.21 7.49 -9.62
C PRO A 186 -16.60 6.09 -10.12
N SER A 187 -16.25 5.73 -11.36
CA SER A 187 -16.49 4.40 -11.93
C SER A 187 -15.74 3.28 -11.21
N ASP A 188 -14.65 3.64 -10.52
CA ASP A 188 -13.71 2.73 -9.87
C ASP A 188 -13.84 2.80 -8.34
N VAL A 189 -14.91 3.43 -7.86
CA VAL A 189 -15.26 3.58 -6.45
C VAL A 189 -16.58 2.86 -6.19
N ALA A 190 -16.64 2.11 -5.09
CA ALA A 190 -17.88 1.54 -4.56
C ALA A 190 -18.76 2.67 -3.98
N THR A 191 -19.37 3.46 -4.85
CA THR A 191 -20.13 4.68 -4.50
C THR A 191 -21.37 4.40 -3.65
N ASP A 192 -21.86 3.16 -3.65
CA ASP A 192 -22.92 2.68 -2.76
C ASP A 192 -22.49 2.67 -1.28
N LEU A 193 -21.19 2.62 -1.00
CA LEU A 193 -20.60 2.75 0.34
C LEU A 193 -20.44 4.22 0.76
N LEU A 194 -20.75 5.18 -0.10
CA LEU A 194 -20.54 6.61 0.20
C LEU A 194 -21.83 7.32 0.55
N ARG A 195 -21.78 8.19 1.56
CA ARG A 195 -22.86 9.13 1.86
C ARG A 195 -22.30 10.55 2.00
N PRO A 196 -23.06 11.59 1.61
CA PRO A 196 -22.66 12.97 1.89
C PRO A 196 -22.36 13.15 3.37
N ALA A 197 -21.19 13.70 3.69
CA ALA A 197 -20.80 13.97 5.06
C ALA A 197 -21.51 15.21 5.60
N ALA A 198 -21.65 15.30 6.92
CA ALA A 198 -22.16 16.49 7.59
C ALA A 198 -21.15 17.66 7.58
N THR A 199 -19.87 17.39 7.26
CA THR A 199 -18.85 18.43 7.14
C THR A 199 -19.20 19.40 6.02
N ALA A 200 -19.19 20.69 6.35
CA ALA A 200 -19.46 21.74 5.38
C ALA A 200 -18.41 21.72 4.26
N PRO A 201 -18.79 22.07 3.02
CA PRO A 201 -17.83 22.23 1.94
C PRO A 201 -16.73 23.22 2.31
N THR A 202 -15.51 22.97 1.83
CA THR A 202 -14.37 23.86 2.04
C THR A 202 -13.93 24.46 0.71
N TRP A 203 -13.37 25.67 0.76
CA TRP A 203 -12.88 26.35 -0.43
C TRP A 203 -11.36 26.22 -0.54
N CYS A 204 -10.90 25.70 -1.68
CA CYS A 204 -9.51 25.76 -2.09
C CYS A 204 -9.31 26.90 -3.10
N GLU A 205 -8.31 27.75 -2.86
CA GLU A 205 -7.99 28.88 -3.76
C GLU A 205 -7.65 28.45 -5.20
N TRP A 206 -7.17 27.22 -5.39
CA TRP A 206 -6.80 26.68 -6.69
C TRP A 206 -7.87 25.80 -7.32
N LYS A 207 -8.46 24.89 -6.53
CA LYS A 207 -9.28 23.78 -7.03
C LYS A 207 -10.78 24.07 -6.96
N GLY A 208 -11.21 25.06 -6.18
CA GLY A 208 -12.62 25.41 -5.98
C GLY A 208 -13.22 24.77 -4.72
N GLU A 209 -14.52 24.49 -4.75
CA GLU A 209 -15.27 23.96 -3.60
C GLU A 209 -15.14 22.43 -3.49
N ALA A 210 -14.62 21.97 -2.35
CA ALA A 210 -14.52 20.56 -1.99
C ALA A 210 -15.74 20.13 -1.19
N THR A 211 -16.34 19.00 -1.58
CA THR A 211 -17.42 18.33 -0.84
C THR A 211 -16.90 17.06 -0.18
N TYR A 212 -17.47 16.68 0.96
CA TYR A 212 -16.99 15.55 1.78
C TYR A 212 -17.98 14.39 1.81
N TRP A 213 -17.43 13.20 1.99
CA TRP A 213 -18.16 11.94 1.99
C TRP A 213 -17.76 11.09 3.19
N ASP A 214 -18.75 10.49 3.83
CA ASP A 214 -18.54 9.39 4.77
C ASP A 214 -18.41 8.09 3.99
N VAL A 215 -17.54 7.20 4.47
CA VAL A 215 -17.46 5.81 4.01
C VAL A 215 -18.20 4.94 5.02
N LEU A 216 -19.20 4.20 4.54
CA LEU A 216 -20.02 3.30 5.33
C LEU A 216 -19.81 1.87 4.84
N VAL A 217 -19.25 1.02 5.69
CA VAL A 217 -19.06 -0.40 5.42
C VAL A 217 -19.72 -1.17 6.54
N GLU A 218 -20.83 -1.84 6.23
CA GLU A 218 -21.67 -2.50 7.23
C GLU A 218 -22.06 -1.54 8.36
N ASP A 219 -21.61 -1.79 9.59
CA ASP A 219 -21.83 -0.95 10.77
C ASP A 219 -20.68 0.05 11.04
N ASP A 220 -19.59 0.00 10.26
CA ASP A 220 -18.45 0.91 10.38
C ASP A 220 -18.67 2.18 9.55
N ARG A 221 -18.52 3.34 10.23
CA ARG A 221 -18.65 4.66 9.62
C ARG A 221 -17.35 5.44 9.78
N ARG A 222 -16.67 5.69 8.66
CA ARG A 222 -15.53 6.61 8.58
C ARG A 222 -16.02 7.99 8.18
N SER A 223 -16.08 8.89 9.15
CA SER A 223 -16.65 10.22 8.95
C SER A 223 -15.74 11.13 8.12
N SER A 224 -16.31 11.79 7.11
CA SER A 224 -15.63 12.73 6.20
C SER A 224 -14.31 12.20 5.66
N ALA A 225 -14.29 10.90 5.35
CA ALA A 225 -13.08 10.16 5.07
C ALA A 225 -12.66 10.21 3.59
N ALA A 226 -13.55 10.73 2.74
CA ALA A 226 -13.26 11.09 1.36
C ALA A 226 -13.75 12.50 1.04
N TRP A 227 -13.22 13.08 -0.03
CA TRP A 227 -13.68 14.34 -0.60
C TRP A 227 -13.61 14.33 -2.12
N SER A 228 -14.31 15.25 -2.75
CA SER A 228 -14.32 15.44 -4.21
C SER A 228 -14.43 16.91 -4.56
N TYR A 229 -14.04 17.28 -5.79
CA TYR A 229 -14.38 18.56 -6.40
C TYR A 229 -15.42 18.32 -7.49
N PRO A 230 -16.73 18.51 -7.25
CA PRO A 230 -17.76 18.25 -8.26
C PRO A 230 -17.64 19.16 -9.48
N ALA A 231 -17.26 20.43 -9.25
CA ALA A 231 -17.05 21.44 -10.27
C ALA A 231 -15.74 22.18 -9.98
N PRO A 232 -14.58 21.58 -10.32
CA PRO A 232 -13.29 22.19 -10.04
C PRO A 232 -13.06 23.44 -10.88
N ALA A 233 -12.18 24.33 -10.40
CA ALA A 233 -11.79 25.53 -11.13
C ALA A 233 -11.05 25.19 -12.45
N PRO A 234 -10.98 26.15 -13.41
CA PRO A 234 -10.30 25.92 -14.69
C PRO A 234 -8.85 25.45 -14.52
N GLY A 235 -8.43 24.46 -15.32
CA GLY A 235 -7.14 23.78 -15.20
C GLY A 235 -7.15 22.52 -14.33
N TYR A 236 -8.24 22.26 -13.60
CA TYR A 236 -8.42 21.07 -12.75
C TYR A 236 -9.59 20.18 -13.20
N GLU A 237 -10.10 20.36 -14.43
CA GLU A 237 -11.26 19.64 -14.97
C GLU A 237 -11.05 18.13 -14.99
N ARG A 238 -9.80 17.67 -15.08
CA ARG A 238 -9.46 16.24 -15.12
C ARG A 238 -9.91 15.48 -13.88
N ILE A 239 -9.99 16.14 -12.72
CA ILE A 239 -10.44 15.55 -11.45
C ILE A 239 -11.90 15.90 -11.11
N ALA A 240 -12.68 16.41 -12.06
CA ALA A 240 -14.08 16.74 -11.83
C ALA A 240 -14.88 15.51 -11.38
N GLY A 241 -15.42 15.58 -10.16
CA GLY A 241 -16.16 14.50 -9.52
C GLY A 241 -15.30 13.32 -9.03
N PHE A 242 -13.98 13.32 -9.26
CA PHE A 242 -13.11 12.27 -8.74
C PHE A 242 -13.04 12.34 -7.22
N LEU A 243 -12.82 11.19 -6.59
CA LEU A 243 -12.74 11.07 -5.14
C LEU A 243 -11.30 10.87 -4.67
N ALA A 244 -10.93 11.60 -3.63
CA ALA A 244 -9.71 11.37 -2.87
C ALA A 244 -10.08 10.93 -1.45
N PHE A 245 -9.22 10.12 -0.83
CA PHE A 245 -9.44 9.52 0.48
C PHE A 245 -8.32 9.93 1.44
N TYR A 246 -8.67 10.13 2.72
CA TYR A 246 -7.71 10.38 3.78
C TYR A 246 -7.10 9.04 4.23
N PRO A 247 -5.80 8.74 3.95
CA PRO A 247 -5.25 7.43 4.29
C PRO A 247 -5.32 7.13 5.78
N GLY A 248 -5.16 8.14 6.64
CA GLY A 248 -5.26 8.00 8.10
C GLY A 248 -6.66 7.69 8.63
N ARG A 249 -7.69 7.69 7.79
CA ARG A 249 -9.08 7.30 8.15
C ARG A 249 -9.51 5.97 7.52
N MET A 250 -8.67 5.40 6.65
CA MET A 250 -8.86 4.10 6.02
C MET A 250 -8.03 3.04 6.74
N ASP A 251 -8.34 1.77 6.49
CA ASP A 251 -7.56 0.68 7.10
C ASP A 251 -6.26 0.42 6.31
N CYS A 252 -6.34 0.50 4.99
CA CYS A 252 -5.18 0.37 4.12
C CYS A 252 -5.37 1.16 2.82
N CYS A 253 -4.32 1.87 2.41
CA CYS A 253 -4.22 2.46 1.08
C CYS A 253 -2.94 1.96 0.42
N THR A 254 -2.99 1.60 -0.86
CA THR A 254 -1.80 1.20 -1.62
C THR A 254 -1.69 1.92 -2.95
N VAL A 255 -0.44 2.09 -3.42
CA VAL A 255 -0.11 2.56 -4.77
C VAL A 255 0.88 1.57 -5.38
N GLY A 256 0.44 0.87 -6.42
CA GLY A 256 1.13 -0.33 -6.90
C GLY A 256 1.14 -1.38 -5.81
N ASP A 257 2.34 -1.74 -5.36
CA ASP A 257 2.60 -2.67 -4.26
C ASP A 257 3.02 -1.99 -2.95
N GLN A 258 3.07 -0.66 -2.92
CA GLN A 258 3.49 0.11 -1.75
C GLN A 258 2.29 0.42 -0.85
N VAL A 259 2.41 0.12 0.44
CA VAL A 259 1.48 0.63 1.46
C VAL A 259 1.78 2.10 1.71
N VAL A 260 0.72 2.91 1.75
CA VAL A 260 0.81 4.36 1.83
C VAL A 260 0.88 4.80 3.30
N GLY A 261 1.86 5.63 3.61
CA GLY A 261 1.89 6.39 4.87
C GLY A 261 0.94 7.58 4.81
N ALA A 262 0.18 7.83 5.88
CA ALA A 262 -0.68 9.00 5.98
C ALA A 262 0.15 10.26 6.34
N GLN A 263 -0.08 11.36 5.63
CA GLN A 263 0.37 12.67 6.08
C GLN A 263 -0.23 12.97 7.46
N ARG A 264 0.59 13.46 8.40
CA ARG A 264 0.14 13.78 9.76
C ARG A 264 -0.83 14.97 9.75
N GLY A 265 -1.82 14.93 10.65
CA GLY A 265 -2.84 15.96 10.82
C GLY A 265 -4.19 15.55 10.23
N ASP A 266 -5.25 16.28 10.59
CA ASP A 266 -6.63 15.88 10.26
C ASP A 266 -7.19 16.56 9.00
N PHE A 267 -6.44 17.51 8.44
CA PHE A 267 -6.86 18.35 7.32
C PHE A 267 -6.25 17.93 5.99
N TYR A 268 -5.00 17.46 6.00
CA TYR A 268 -4.26 17.11 4.79
C TYR A 268 -4.36 15.61 4.51
N GLY A 269 -4.80 15.26 3.31
CA GLY A 269 -4.96 13.87 2.89
C GLY A 269 -3.82 13.37 1.99
N GLY A 270 -2.58 13.80 2.23
CA GLY A 270 -1.41 13.39 1.45
C GLY A 270 -1.02 11.93 1.64
N TRP A 271 -0.60 11.29 0.55
CA TRP A 271 -0.20 9.89 0.43
C TRP A 271 1.33 9.80 0.34
N ILE A 272 1.97 9.20 1.34
CA ILE A 272 3.43 9.04 1.39
C ILE A 272 3.81 7.66 0.87
N THR A 273 4.33 7.61 -0.35
CA THR A 273 4.97 6.42 -0.95
C THR A 273 6.49 6.47 -0.77
N ALA A 274 7.20 5.37 -1.10
CA ALA A 274 8.62 5.23 -0.77
C ALA A 274 9.55 6.21 -1.54
N GLU A 275 9.06 6.84 -2.60
CA GLU A 275 9.77 7.85 -3.41
C GLU A 275 9.58 9.28 -2.89
N VAL A 276 8.51 9.55 -2.15
CA VAL A 276 8.16 10.90 -1.71
C VAL A 276 9.03 11.30 -0.51
N ARG A 277 9.66 12.48 -0.58
CA ARG A 277 10.55 13.02 0.45
C ARG A 277 9.99 14.31 1.03
N GLY A 278 10.03 14.40 2.34
CA GLY A 278 9.63 15.58 3.10
C GLY A 278 10.75 16.61 3.25
N PRO A 279 10.65 17.50 4.26
CA PRO A 279 9.66 17.47 5.34
C PRO A 279 8.24 17.81 4.87
N PHE A 280 7.22 17.30 5.57
CA PHE A 280 5.81 17.47 5.22
C PHE A 280 5.11 18.45 6.18
N LYS A 281 4.18 19.25 5.66
CA LYS A 281 3.28 20.06 6.49
C LYS A 281 2.28 19.16 7.25
N GLY A 282 1.85 19.58 8.44
CA GLY A 282 0.78 18.92 9.22
C GLY A 282 1.20 18.36 10.59
N ALA A 283 2.51 18.28 10.87
CA ALA A 283 3.01 18.01 12.22
C ALA A 283 2.93 19.26 13.12
N PRO A 284 2.87 19.13 14.46
CA PRO A 284 2.93 20.27 15.38
C PRO A 284 4.12 21.18 15.06
N GLY A 285 3.88 22.48 14.87
CA GLY A 285 4.92 23.47 14.58
C GLY A 285 5.14 23.82 13.09
N THR A 286 4.46 23.16 12.14
CA THR A 286 4.60 23.45 10.69
C THR A 286 3.55 24.42 10.15
N GLY A 287 2.80 25.11 11.02
CA GLY A 287 1.66 25.95 10.60
C GLY A 287 2.05 27.17 9.74
N MET A 288 3.30 27.63 9.87
CA MET A 288 3.85 28.82 9.21
C MET A 288 4.64 28.51 7.92
N TRP A 289 4.65 27.25 7.48
CA TRP A 289 5.36 26.78 6.28
C TRP A 289 4.50 26.95 5.03
#